data_AF-A0A2M7Y1R1-F1
#
_entry.id   AF-A0A2M7Y1R1-F1
#
_cell.length_a   1.000
_cell.length_b   1.000
_cell.length_c   1.000
_cell.angle_alpha   90.00
_cell.angle_beta   90.00
_cell.angle_gamma   90.00
#
_symmetry.space_group_name_H-M   'P 1'
#
loop_
_entity.id
_entity.type
_entity.pdbx_description
1 polymer ?
#
loop_
_entity_poly.entity_id
_entity_poly.type
_entity_poly.pdbx_seq_one_letter_code
_entity_poly.pdbx_strand_id
1 'polypeptide(L)'
;MARRPRLADTIAAIATAQGRAGIGIVRVSGAGVGDVARQLLGFIPPARQTTRAAFRGEGGSVVDEGLALHFPAPRSYTGEDVLELHGHGSPVALRLILKACVSAGARLAEPGEFTRRAFLNGKLDLVQAESVADLIEAATEKAARSAARSLSGVFSAEISRLADGLTELRARIEAVLDFPDEDVGAIPALGGQLETLCEALAHVQASAKQGNLLRAGLRVVLAGEPNVGKSSLLNRLAGEELAIVTRIAGTTRDALRETIQIDGVPLHVVDTAGLRESADPLEKVGIARA
;
A
#
# COMPACT_ATOMS: atom_id res chain seq x y z
N MET A 1 -14.69 -25.05 -0.85
CA MET A 1 -15.68 -23.96 -1.04
C MET A 1 -15.28 -22.76 -0.19
N ALA A 2 -14.63 -21.76 -0.79
CA ALA A 2 -14.26 -20.54 -0.10
C ALA A 2 -15.53 -19.74 0.26
N ARG A 3 -15.77 -19.51 1.56
CA ARG A 3 -16.91 -18.70 2.03
C ARG A 3 -16.78 -17.30 1.43
N ARG A 4 -17.84 -16.80 0.78
CA ARG A 4 -17.97 -15.37 0.46
C ARG A 4 -17.66 -14.55 1.72
N PRO A 5 -16.85 -13.47 1.66
CA PRO A 5 -16.55 -12.67 2.84
C PRO A 5 -17.85 -12.09 3.37
N ARG A 6 -18.09 -12.19 4.69
CA ARG A 6 -19.20 -11.50 5.32
C ARG A 6 -18.88 -10.01 5.28
N LEU A 7 -19.41 -9.26 4.31
CA LEU A 7 -19.40 -7.79 4.25
C LEU A 7 -20.18 -7.13 5.42
N ALA A 8 -20.33 -7.82 6.55
CA ALA A 8 -21.14 -7.43 7.69
C ALA A 8 -20.38 -7.50 9.02
N ASP A 9 -19.11 -7.90 9.03
CA ASP A 9 -18.30 -7.89 10.25
C ASP A 9 -17.55 -6.55 10.42
N THR A 10 -17.33 -6.19 11.68
CA THR A 10 -16.58 -5.00 12.07
C THR A 10 -15.15 -5.40 12.36
N ILE A 11 -14.17 -4.73 11.75
CA ILE A 11 -12.75 -5.00 11.94
C ILE A 11 -12.06 -3.90 12.75
N ALA A 12 -11.02 -4.25 13.49
CA ALA A 12 -10.20 -3.33 14.24
C ALA A 12 -8.70 -3.69 14.11
N ALA A 13 -7.84 -2.67 14.06
CA ALA A 13 -6.39 -2.83 14.15
C ALA A 13 -5.71 -1.57 14.67
N ILE A 14 -4.47 -1.72 15.14
CA ILE A 14 -3.56 -0.58 15.35
C ILE A 14 -3.10 -0.11 13.97
N ALA A 15 -3.38 1.15 13.63
CA ALA A 15 -3.12 1.73 12.31
C ALA A 15 -1.78 2.49 12.23
N THR A 16 -1.12 2.72 13.36
CA THR A 16 0.21 3.34 13.44
C THR A 16 1.32 2.29 13.48
N ALA A 17 2.53 2.70 13.08
CA ALA A 17 3.72 1.85 13.16
C ALA A 17 3.96 1.30 14.58
N GLN A 18 4.57 0.12 14.66
CA GLN A 18 4.93 -0.48 15.94
C GLN A 18 6.09 0.30 16.58
N GLY A 19 6.02 0.48 17.90
CA GLY A 19 7.05 1.17 18.67
C GLY A 19 6.44 2.13 19.69
N ARG A 20 7.32 2.87 20.38
CA ARG A 20 6.91 3.96 21.28
C ARG A 20 6.83 5.25 20.47
N ALA A 21 5.70 5.94 20.54
CA ALA A 21 5.47 7.21 19.86
C ALA A 21 4.64 8.16 20.74
N GLY A 22 4.57 9.44 20.37
CA GLY A 22 3.68 10.40 21.05
C GLY A 22 2.21 10.04 20.89
N ILE A 23 1.82 9.54 19.70
CA ILE A 23 0.44 9.20 19.35
C ILE A 23 0.40 7.80 18.75
N GLY A 24 -0.66 7.05 19.04
CA GLY A 24 -1.01 5.82 18.36
C GLY A 24 -2.48 5.79 18.00
N ILE A 25 -2.82 5.11 16.90
CA ILE A 25 -4.20 5.08 16.39
C ILE A 25 -4.69 3.63 16.38
N VAL A 26 -5.86 3.40 16.97
CA VAL A 26 -6.66 2.18 16.74
C VAL A 26 -7.80 2.55 15.80
N ARG A 27 -7.87 1.89 14.65
CA ARG A 27 -8.90 2.10 13.64
C ARG A 27 -9.89 0.94 13.68
N VAL A 28 -11.17 1.26 13.61
CA VAL A 28 -12.30 0.32 13.54
C VAL A 28 -13.13 0.64 12.31
N SER A 29 -13.59 -0.37 11.57
CA SER A 29 -14.40 -0.18 10.36
C SER A 29 -15.45 -1.28 10.19
N GLY A 30 -16.66 -0.90 9.79
CA GLY A 30 -17.78 -1.82 9.54
C GLY A 30 -19.07 -1.40 10.25
N ALA A 31 -20.14 -2.18 10.05
CA ALA A 31 -21.50 -1.83 10.51
C ALA A 31 -21.67 -1.70 12.04
N GLY A 32 -20.81 -2.34 12.83
CA GLY A 32 -20.84 -2.29 14.30
C GLY A 32 -20.01 -1.16 14.92
N VAL A 33 -19.50 -0.22 14.13
CA VAL A 33 -18.71 0.92 14.64
C VAL A 33 -19.47 1.73 15.69
N GLY A 34 -20.77 1.93 15.52
CA GLY A 34 -21.60 2.64 16.50
C GLY A 34 -21.66 1.94 17.86
N ASP A 35 -21.69 0.61 17.89
CA ASP A 35 -21.73 -0.17 19.12
C ASP A 35 -20.38 -0.13 19.84
N VAL A 36 -19.28 -0.26 19.08
CA VAL A 36 -17.92 -0.08 19.60
C VAL A 36 -17.75 1.33 20.20
N ALA A 37 -18.21 2.38 19.51
CA ALA A 37 -18.13 3.75 20.02
C ALA A 37 -18.91 3.92 21.34
N ARG A 38 -20.16 3.44 21.41
CA ARG A 38 -20.97 3.53 22.64
C ARG A 38 -20.33 2.78 23.80
N GLN A 39 -19.75 1.61 23.57
CA GLN A 39 -19.14 0.82 24.64
C GLN A 39 -17.83 1.41 25.16
N LEU A 40 -16.96 1.91 24.27
CA LEU A 40 -15.65 2.45 24.64
C LEU A 40 -15.73 3.91 25.12
N LEU A 41 -16.64 4.72 24.56
CA LEU A 41 -16.70 6.17 24.78
C LEU A 41 -17.94 6.60 25.56
N GLY A 42 -19.01 5.80 25.57
CA GLY A 42 -20.33 6.15 26.10
C GLY A 42 -21.24 6.87 25.11
N PHE A 43 -20.72 7.25 23.94
CA PHE A 43 -21.45 7.99 22.90
C PHE A 43 -20.82 7.74 21.52
N ILE A 44 -21.51 8.16 20.45
CA ILE A 44 -20.95 8.17 19.10
C ILE A 44 -20.42 9.60 18.82
N PRO A 45 -19.13 9.79 18.52
CA PRO A 45 -18.59 11.10 18.20
C PRO A 45 -19.34 11.74 17.01
N PRO A 46 -19.53 13.08 17.01
CA PRO A 46 -20.10 13.76 15.86
C PRO A 46 -19.28 13.49 14.59
N ALA A 47 -19.98 13.34 13.47
CA ALA A 47 -19.36 12.99 12.20
C ALA A 47 -18.25 13.99 11.81
N ARG A 48 -17.04 13.46 11.60
CA ARG A 48 -15.84 14.20 11.16
C ARG A 48 -15.44 15.35 12.07
N GLN A 49 -15.77 15.27 13.36
CA GLN A 49 -15.31 16.21 14.38
C GLN A 49 -14.43 15.48 15.39
N THR A 50 -13.31 16.11 15.76
CA THR A 50 -12.44 15.60 16.81
C THR A 50 -13.12 15.76 18.15
N THR A 51 -13.31 14.65 18.88
CA THR A 51 -13.91 14.67 20.21
C THR A 51 -12.91 14.13 21.23
N ARG A 52 -12.59 14.91 22.26
CA ARG A 52 -11.78 14.43 23.39
C ARG A 52 -12.60 13.44 24.22
N ALA A 53 -12.08 12.25 24.46
CA ALA A 53 -12.78 11.20 25.17
C ALA A 53 -11.84 10.27 25.94
N ALA A 54 -12.33 9.73 27.06
CA ALA A 54 -11.70 8.62 27.75
C ALA A 54 -12.06 7.31 27.04
N PHE A 55 -11.07 6.47 26.77
CA PHE A 55 -11.25 5.15 26.17
C PHE A 55 -11.39 4.11 27.28
N ARG A 56 -12.54 3.47 27.36
CA ARG A 56 -12.87 2.50 28.42
C ARG A 56 -12.64 1.07 27.97
N GLY A 57 -12.05 0.28 28.85
CA GLY A 57 -11.88 -1.16 28.68
C GLY A 57 -13.00 -1.97 29.31
N GLU A 58 -12.75 -3.27 29.50
CA GLU A 58 -13.65 -4.18 30.22
C GLU A 58 -13.92 -3.66 31.64
N GLY A 59 -15.18 -3.75 32.10
CA GLY A 59 -15.58 -3.27 33.43
C GLY A 59 -15.64 -1.74 33.58
N GLY A 60 -15.46 -0.98 32.49
CA GLY A 60 -15.60 0.49 32.48
C GLY A 60 -14.38 1.28 32.95
N SER A 61 -13.27 0.59 33.27
CA SER A 61 -12.00 1.22 33.64
C SER A 61 -11.44 2.04 32.47
N VAL A 62 -10.95 3.25 32.76
CA VAL A 62 -10.29 4.08 31.74
C VAL A 62 -8.92 3.47 31.42
N VAL A 63 -8.71 3.16 30.14
CA VAL A 63 -7.44 2.65 29.61
C VAL A 63 -6.52 3.79 29.22
N ASP A 64 -7.08 4.81 28.55
CA ASP A 64 -6.37 5.98 28.05
C ASP A 64 -7.35 7.14 27.83
N GLU A 65 -6.84 8.33 27.57
CA GLU A 65 -7.62 9.51 27.18
C GLU A 65 -6.98 10.17 25.95
N GLY A 66 -7.81 10.48 24.95
CA GLY A 66 -7.33 10.95 23.67
C GLY A 66 -8.41 11.57 22.80
N LEU A 67 -8.24 11.50 21.48
CA LEU A 67 -9.20 12.01 20.50
C LEU A 67 -9.91 10.85 19.80
N ALA A 68 -11.22 10.94 19.65
CA ALA A 68 -12.03 10.05 18.84
C ALA A 68 -12.55 10.79 17.60
N LEU A 69 -12.48 10.13 16.44
CA LEU A 69 -13.05 10.61 15.19
C LEU A 69 -13.96 9.55 14.59
N HIS A 70 -15.16 9.96 14.18
CA HIS A 70 -16.12 9.09 13.51
C HIS A 70 -16.34 9.56 12.06
N PHE A 71 -16.17 8.67 11.10
CA PHE A 71 -16.41 8.89 9.68
C PHE A 71 -17.57 8.00 9.23
N PRO A 72 -18.80 8.55 9.10
CA PRO A 72 -19.92 7.77 8.62
C PRO A 72 -19.77 7.39 7.14
N ALA A 73 -20.29 6.23 6.77
CA ALA A 73 -20.45 5.78 5.40
C ALA A 73 -21.29 6.79 4.58
N PRO A 74 -21.07 6.90 3.25
CA PRO A 74 -20.02 6.25 2.44
C PRO A 74 -18.70 7.05 2.44
N ARG A 75 -18.54 7.94 3.42
CA ARG A 75 -17.67 9.12 3.39
C ARG A 75 -16.44 8.92 4.28
N SER A 76 -15.86 7.72 4.20
CA SER A 76 -14.69 7.25 4.93
C SER A 76 -13.65 6.61 3.99
N TYR A 77 -12.52 6.17 4.55
CA TYR A 77 -11.48 5.45 3.80
C TYR A 77 -11.98 4.12 3.21
N THR A 78 -12.65 3.28 4.01
CA THR A 78 -13.15 1.98 3.53
C THR A 78 -14.47 2.10 2.78
N GLY A 79 -15.16 3.23 2.86
CA GLY A 79 -16.54 3.39 2.39
C GLY A 79 -17.59 2.92 3.40
N GLU A 80 -17.19 2.29 4.50
CA GLU A 80 -18.05 1.89 5.62
C GLU A 80 -18.03 2.94 6.73
N ASP A 81 -18.79 2.75 7.81
CA ASP A 81 -18.54 3.52 9.03
C ASP A 81 -17.12 3.22 9.54
N VAL A 82 -16.42 4.26 10.00
CA VAL A 82 -15.06 4.16 10.55
C VAL A 82 -14.97 4.97 11.84
N LEU A 83 -14.39 4.38 12.88
CA LEU A 83 -13.99 5.05 14.12
C LEU A 83 -12.47 4.99 14.24
N GLU A 84 -11.86 6.13 14.54
CA GLU A 84 -10.44 6.21 14.90
C GLU A 84 -10.29 6.70 16.34
N LEU A 85 -9.51 5.96 17.12
CA LEU A 85 -9.17 6.24 18.51
C LEU A 85 -7.69 6.62 18.57
N HIS A 86 -7.43 7.91 18.73
CA HIS A 86 -6.10 8.51 18.78
C HIS A 86 -5.70 8.67 20.24
N GLY A 87 -4.91 7.73 20.74
CA GLY A 87 -4.40 7.72 22.12
C GLY A 87 -2.90 7.95 22.18
N HIS A 88 -2.33 7.77 23.37
CA HIS A 88 -0.89 7.79 23.55
C HIS A 88 -0.25 6.59 22.84
N GLY A 89 0.91 6.80 22.19
CA GLY A 89 1.62 5.76 21.43
C GLY A 89 2.35 4.73 22.30
N SER A 90 1.76 4.33 23.44
CA SER A 90 2.21 3.22 24.29
C SER A 90 1.72 1.89 23.70
N PRO A 91 2.61 0.95 23.36
CA PRO A 91 2.20 -0.35 22.81
C PRO A 91 1.21 -1.11 23.70
N VAL A 92 1.31 -0.95 25.02
CA VAL A 92 0.39 -1.60 25.97
C VAL A 92 -0.98 -0.94 25.94
N ALA A 93 -1.05 0.40 25.95
CA ALA A 93 -2.31 1.13 25.88
C ALA A 93 -3.06 0.83 24.57
N LEU A 94 -2.37 0.86 23.43
CA LEU A 94 -2.97 0.54 22.13
C LEU A 94 -3.49 -0.90 22.05
N ARG A 95 -2.79 -1.87 22.65
CA ARG A 95 -3.27 -3.26 22.75
C ARG A 95 -4.51 -3.40 23.63
N LEU A 96 -4.58 -2.66 24.74
CA LEU A 96 -5.76 -2.64 25.61
C LEU A 96 -6.96 -2.00 24.92
N ILE A 97 -6.77 -0.90 24.20
CA ILE A 97 -7.81 -0.26 23.38
C ILE A 97 -8.29 -1.23 22.29
N LEU A 98 -7.36 -1.86 21.56
CA LEU A 98 -7.70 -2.85 20.54
C LEU A 98 -8.46 -4.05 21.14
N LYS A 99 -8.04 -4.56 22.29
CA LYS A 99 -8.77 -5.62 23.01
C LYS A 99 -10.19 -5.17 23.36
N ALA A 100 -10.36 -3.94 23.84
CA ALA A 100 -11.67 -3.38 24.14
C ALA A 100 -12.57 -3.31 22.89
N CYS A 101 -12.03 -2.91 21.74
CA CYS A 101 -12.77 -2.95 20.46
C CYS A 101 -13.23 -4.37 20.12
N VAL A 102 -12.37 -5.38 20.34
CA VAL A 102 -12.71 -6.79 20.08
C VAL A 102 -13.78 -7.28 21.05
N SER A 103 -13.68 -6.97 22.34
CA SER A 103 -14.70 -7.27 23.34
C SER A 103 -16.03 -6.55 23.06
N ALA A 104 -16.01 -5.46 22.29
CA ALA A 104 -17.18 -4.74 21.80
C ALA A 104 -17.75 -5.26 20.47
N GLY A 105 -17.28 -6.42 19.99
CA GLY A 105 -17.83 -7.10 18.81
C GLY A 105 -17.03 -6.92 17.53
N ALA A 106 -15.90 -6.20 17.55
CA ALA A 106 -15.00 -6.18 16.40
C ALA A 106 -14.14 -7.46 16.32
N ARG A 107 -13.67 -7.82 15.13
CA ARG A 107 -12.61 -8.81 14.91
C ARG A 107 -11.29 -8.09 14.60
N LEU A 108 -10.16 -8.74 14.84
CA LEU A 108 -8.89 -8.26 14.30
C LEU A 108 -8.91 -8.25 12.77
N ALA A 109 -8.48 -7.14 12.18
CA ALA A 109 -8.33 -7.01 10.73
C ALA A 109 -7.19 -7.90 10.20
N GLU A 110 -7.36 -8.42 8.99
CA GLU A 110 -6.30 -9.09 8.23
C GLU A 110 -5.32 -8.07 7.61
N PRO A 111 -4.09 -8.49 7.24
CA PRO A 111 -3.17 -7.63 6.51
C PRO A 111 -3.81 -7.05 5.25
N GLY A 112 -3.72 -5.73 5.08
CA GLY A 112 -4.29 -5.01 3.94
C GLY A 112 -5.83 -4.92 3.92
N GLU A 113 -6.54 -5.42 4.93
CA GLU A 113 -7.99 -5.56 4.85
C GLU A 113 -8.74 -4.22 4.72
N PHE A 114 -8.29 -3.15 5.40
CA PHE A 114 -8.92 -1.83 5.25
C PHE A 114 -8.84 -1.34 3.79
N THR A 115 -7.68 -1.48 3.15
CA THR A 115 -7.48 -1.09 1.75
C THR A 115 -8.25 -2.02 0.80
N ARG A 116 -8.29 -3.33 1.10
CA ARG A 116 -9.13 -4.31 0.39
C ARG A 116 -10.60 -3.91 0.42
N ARG A 117 -11.12 -3.48 1.58
CA ARG A 117 -12.51 -3.01 1.70
C ARG A 117 -12.75 -1.69 0.94
N ALA A 118 -11.79 -0.77 0.99
CA ALA A 118 -11.84 0.45 0.17
C ALA A 118 -11.96 0.13 -1.33
N PHE A 119 -11.18 -0.83 -1.83
CA PHE A 119 -11.28 -1.33 -3.19
C PHE A 119 -12.65 -1.97 -3.50
N LEU A 120 -13.09 -2.91 -2.66
CA LEU A 120 -14.38 -3.60 -2.84
C LEU A 120 -15.58 -2.65 -2.81
N ASN A 121 -15.49 -1.55 -2.06
CA ASN A 121 -16.52 -0.51 -1.97
C ASN A 121 -16.33 0.62 -3.01
N GLY A 122 -15.46 0.43 -4.00
CA GLY A 122 -15.26 1.38 -5.11
C GLY A 122 -14.66 2.73 -4.67
N LYS A 123 -14.00 2.79 -3.51
CA LYS A 123 -13.29 3.98 -3.04
C LYS A 123 -11.96 4.17 -3.75
N LEU A 124 -11.35 3.07 -4.17
CA LEU A 124 -10.08 2.98 -4.88
C LEU A 124 -10.23 1.91 -5.96
N ASP A 125 -9.53 2.05 -7.08
CA ASP A 125 -9.27 0.93 -7.98
C ASP A 125 -8.09 0.06 -7.49
N LEU A 126 -7.77 -1.00 -8.21
CA LEU A 126 -6.72 -1.94 -7.82
C LEU A 126 -5.32 -1.30 -7.85
N VAL A 127 -5.03 -0.48 -8.86
CA VAL A 127 -3.75 0.22 -8.99
C VAL A 127 -3.56 1.17 -7.81
N GLN A 128 -4.60 1.93 -7.47
CA GLN A 128 -4.59 2.84 -6.34
C GLN A 128 -4.41 2.09 -5.02
N ALA A 129 -5.07 0.94 -4.86
CA ALA A 129 -4.93 0.10 -3.67
C ALA A 129 -3.49 -0.42 -3.49
N GLU A 130 -2.85 -0.89 -4.57
CA GLU A 130 -1.44 -1.30 -4.57
C GLU A 130 -0.50 -0.12 -4.27
N SER A 131 -0.82 1.05 -4.83
CA SER A 131 -0.04 2.28 -4.64
C SER A 131 -0.03 2.77 -3.18
N VAL A 132 -1.01 2.39 -2.35
CA VAL A 132 -0.96 2.66 -0.90
C VAL A 132 0.23 1.96 -0.25
N ALA A 133 0.45 0.68 -0.58
CA ALA A 133 1.58 -0.07 -0.04
C ALA A 133 2.90 0.49 -0.56
N ASP A 134 2.98 0.78 -1.87
CA ASP A 134 4.17 1.35 -2.49
C ASP A 134 4.56 2.71 -1.89
N LEU A 135 3.58 3.54 -1.52
CA LEU A 135 3.82 4.82 -0.88
C LEU A 135 4.35 4.66 0.56
N ILE A 136 3.82 3.68 1.31
CA ILE A 136 4.27 3.38 2.67
C ILE A 136 5.69 2.79 2.67
N GLU A 137 6.03 1.98 1.67
CA GLU A 137 7.33 1.31 1.54
C GLU A 137 8.40 2.16 0.83
N ALA A 138 8.02 3.29 0.25
CA ALA A 138 8.91 4.11 -0.56
C ALA A 138 10.18 4.54 0.21
N ALA A 139 11.34 4.09 -0.28
CA ALA A 139 12.66 4.42 0.29
C ALA A 139 13.29 5.69 -0.28
N THR A 140 12.80 6.20 -1.42
CA THR A 140 13.30 7.42 -2.06
C THR A 140 12.19 8.42 -2.35
N GLU A 141 12.52 9.70 -2.46
CA GLU A 141 11.56 10.75 -2.83
C GLU A 141 10.91 10.46 -4.20
N LYS A 142 11.70 9.97 -5.17
CA LYS A 142 11.19 9.63 -6.51
C LYS A 142 10.19 8.48 -6.47
N ALA A 143 10.46 7.44 -5.67
CA ALA A 143 9.53 6.33 -5.46
C ALA A 143 8.23 6.82 -4.79
N ALA A 144 8.33 7.64 -3.74
CA ALA A 144 7.18 8.19 -3.04
C ALA A 144 6.30 9.06 -3.96
N ARG A 145 6.92 9.94 -4.78
CA ARG A 145 6.19 10.77 -5.76
C ARG A 145 5.52 9.93 -6.84
N SER A 146 6.18 8.86 -7.30
CA SER A 146 5.59 7.94 -8.28
C SER A 146 4.37 7.22 -7.70
N ALA A 147 4.49 6.63 -6.50
CA ALA A 147 3.39 5.97 -5.81
C ALA A 147 2.23 6.94 -5.51
N ALA A 148 2.52 8.18 -5.11
CA ALA A 148 1.50 9.20 -4.88
C ALA A 148 0.71 9.57 -6.16
N ARG A 149 1.36 9.63 -7.33
CA ARG A 149 0.69 9.88 -8.62
C ARG A 149 -0.22 8.72 -9.03
N SER A 150 0.23 7.48 -8.83
CA SER A 150 -0.61 6.31 -9.07
C SER A 150 -1.79 6.26 -8.11
N LEU A 151 -1.56 6.57 -6.82
CA LEU A 151 -2.62 6.69 -5.81
C LEU A 151 -3.64 7.79 -6.14
N SER A 152 -3.21 8.91 -6.71
CA SER A 152 -4.13 9.98 -7.14
C SER A 152 -4.93 9.63 -8.41
N GLY A 153 -4.74 8.43 -8.98
CA GLY A 153 -5.50 7.92 -10.11
C GLY A 153 -4.96 8.34 -11.48
N VAL A 154 -3.79 8.98 -11.56
CA VAL A 154 -3.23 9.43 -12.85
C VAL A 154 -2.93 8.24 -13.76
N PHE A 155 -2.31 7.19 -13.23
CA PHE A 155 -2.02 5.97 -13.99
C PHE A 155 -3.31 5.25 -14.40
N SER A 156 -4.27 5.13 -13.49
CA SER A 156 -5.57 4.54 -13.77
C SER A 156 -6.31 5.26 -14.90
N ALA A 157 -6.32 6.60 -14.90
CA ALA A 157 -6.93 7.39 -15.96
C ALA A 157 -6.25 7.21 -17.33
N GLU A 158 -4.95 6.91 -17.36
CA GLU A 158 -4.24 6.59 -18.59
C GLU A 158 -4.62 5.21 -19.13
N ILE A 159 -4.71 4.21 -18.26
CA ILE A 159 -5.19 2.86 -18.63
C ILE A 159 -6.65 2.88 -19.07
N SER A 160 -7.53 3.59 -18.36
CA SER A 160 -8.94 3.70 -18.73
C SER A 160 -9.10 4.35 -20.11
N ARG A 161 -8.35 5.41 -20.43
CA ARG A 161 -8.39 6.01 -21.77
C ARG A 161 -8.02 5.03 -22.89
N LEU A 162 -7.01 4.17 -22.66
CA LEU A 162 -6.65 3.13 -23.62
C LEU A 162 -7.76 2.07 -23.75
N ALA A 163 -8.33 1.64 -22.62
CA ALA A 163 -9.41 0.65 -22.60
C ALA A 163 -10.69 1.17 -23.27
N ASP A 164 -11.04 2.43 -23.03
CA ASP A 164 -12.17 3.12 -23.65
C ASP A 164 -11.96 3.23 -25.16
N GLY A 165 -10.76 3.65 -25.61
CA GLY A 165 -10.41 3.71 -27.02
C GLY A 165 -10.47 2.35 -27.73
N LEU A 166 -10.01 1.28 -27.08
CA LEU A 166 -10.15 -0.08 -27.61
C LEU A 166 -11.60 -0.55 -27.67
N THR A 167 -12.42 -0.20 -26.67
CA THR A 167 -13.84 -0.53 -26.63
C THR A 167 -14.59 0.16 -27.77
N GLU A 168 -14.28 1.44 -28.01
CA GLU A 168 -14.85 2.21 -29.11
C GLU A 168 -14.43 1.65 -30.47
N LEU A 169 -13.15 1.33 -30.64
CA LEU A 169 -12.64 0.71 -31.88
C LEU A 169 -13.33 -0.63 -32.15
N ARG A 170 -13.48 -1.47 -31.13
CA ARG A 170 -14.21 -2.74 -31.23
C ARG A 170 -15.66 -2.52 -31.66
N ALA A 171 -16.37 -1.58 -31.05
CA ALA A 171 -17.77 -1.29 -31.39
C ALA A 171 -17.91 -0.85 -32.87
N ARG A 172 -16.96 -0.07 -33.39
CA ARG A 172 -16.94 0.34 -34.81
C ARG A 172 -16.70 -0.85 -35.75
N ILE A 173 -15.77 -1.76 -35.40
CA ILE A 173 -15.53 -2.97 -36.18
C ILE A 173 -16.78 -3.85 -36.22
N GLU A 174 -17.44 -4.05 -35.07
CA GLU A 174 -18.69 -4.81 -34.98
C GLU A 174 -19.78 -4.20 -35.87
N ALA A 175 -19.93 -2.87 -35.87
CA ALA A 175 -20.90 -2.19 -36.74
C ALA A 175 -20.63 -2.41 -38.24
N VAL A 176 -19.37 -2.37 -38.68
CA VAL A 176 -18.99 -2.65 -40.08
C VAL A 176 -19.27 -4.10 -40.46
N LEU A 177 -19.11 -5.04 -39.52
CA LEU A 177 -19.38 -6.47 -39.76
C LEU A 177 -20.89 -6.77 -39.82
N ASP A 178 -21.68 -6.13 -38.97
CA ASP A 178 -23.13 -6.35 -38.89
C ASP A 178 -23.90 -5.65 -40.02
N PHE A 179 -23.39 -4.52 -40.53
CA PHE A 179 -24.05 -3.70 -41.56
C PHE A 179 -23.10 -3.35 -42.73
N PRO A 180 -22.68 -4.33 -43.54
CA PRO A 180 -21.68 -4.13 -44.60
C PRO A 180 -22.16 -3.23 -45.75
N ASP A 181 -23.47 -3.09 -45.94
CA ASP A 181 -24.08 -2.27 -47.00
C ASP A 181 -24.34 -0.82 -46.56
N GLU A 182 -24.14 -0.50 -45.28
CA GLU A 182 -24.23 0.86 -44.74
C GLU A 182 -22.85 1.53 -44.74
N ASP A 183 -22.78 2.83 -44.98
CA ASP A 183 -21.52 3.60 -45.01
C ASP A 183 -21.00 3.89 -43.57
N VAL A 184 -20.79 2.82 -42.79
CA VAL A 184 -20.52 2.87 -41.32
C VAL A 184 -19.04 3.16 -41.00
N GLY A 185 -18.22 3.49 -42.01
CA GLY A 185 -16.84 3.94 -41.85
C GLY A 185 -15.81 3.01 -42.49
N ALA A 186 -14.75 3.62 -43.04
CA ALA A 186 -13.75 2.91 -43.82
C ALA A 186 -12.71 2.18 -42.95
N ILE A 187 -12.46 0.90 -43.24
CA ILE A 187 -11.45 0.04 -42.57
C ILE A 187 -10.06 0.71 -42.41
N PRO A 188 -9.53 1.47 -43.39
CA PRO A 188 -8.24 2.15 -43.23
C PRO A 188 -8.19 3.17 -42.07
N ALA A 189 -9.30 3.83 -41.75
CA ALA A 189 -9.36 4.77 -40.62
C ALA A 189 -9.26 4.05 -39.27
N LEU A 190 -9.79 2.82 -39.18
CA LEU A 190 -9.70 1.98 -37.99
C LEU A 190 -8.25 1.51 -37.74
N GLY A 191 -7.48 1.27 -38.81
CA GLY A 191 -6.06 0.94 -38.74
C GLY A 191 -5.22 2.04 -38.07
N GLY A 192 -5.38 3.30 -38.51
CA GLY A 192 -4.65 4.42 -37.90
C GLY A 192 -5.02 4.69 -36.44
N GLN A 193 -6.28 4.44 -36.06
CA GLN A 193 -6.70 4.52 -34.66
C GLN A 193 -6.03 3.44 -33.80
N LEU A 194 -5.92 2.21 -34.32
CA LEU A 194 -5.20 1.13 -33.64
C LEU A 194 -3.71 1.46 -33.47
N GLU A 195 -3.05 1.98 -34.51
CA GLU A 195 -1.65 2.41 -34.44
C GLU A 195 -1.45 3.47 -33.35
N THR A 196 -2.33 4.46 -33.27
CA THR A 196 -2.30 5.49 -32.22
C THR A 196 -2.43 4.88 -30.82
N LEU A 197 -3.32 3.90 -30.63
CA LEU A 197 -3.47 3.19 -29.35
C LEU A 197 -2.22 2.35 -29.01
N CYS A 198 -1.59 1.73 -30.01
CA CYS A 198 -0.34 0.98 -29.82
C CYS A 198 0.82 1.90 -29.40
N GLU A 199 0.95 3.07 -30.01
CA GLU A 199 1.96 4.07 -29.62
C GLU A 199 1.74 4.58 -28.20
N ALA A 200 0.50 4.91 -27.84
CA ALA A 200 0.14 5.32 -26.49
C ALA A 200 0.44 4.21 -25.46
N LEU A 201 0.12 2.95 -25.77
CA LEU A 201 0.46 1.81 -24.93
C LEU A 201 1.99 1.65 -24.77
N ALA A 202 2.77 1.84 -25.84
CA ALA A 202 4.23 1.76 -25.76
C ALA A 202 4.81 2.84 -24.84
N HIS A 203 4.26 4.05 -24.85
CA HIS A 203 4.62 5.11 -23.90
C HIS A 203 4.30 4.76 -22.45
N VAL A 204 3.12 4.18 -22.20
CA VAL A 204 2.75 3.68 -20.86
C VAL A 204 3.72 2.59 -20.40
N GLN A 205 4.06 1.63 -21.26
CA GLN A 205 4.99 0.55 -20.93
C GLN A 205 6.40 1.08 -20.60
N ALA A 206 6.89 2.06 -21.36
CA ALA A 206 8.18 2.69 -21.08
C ALA A 206 8.18 3.38 -19.71
N SER A 207 7.12 4.15 -19.41
CA SER A 207 6.96 4.85 -18.13
C SER A 207 6.83 3.87 -16.95
N ALA A 208 6.07 2.79 -17.14
CA ALA A 208 5.88 1.74 -16.13
C ALA A 208 7.20 1.01 -15.80
N LYS A 209 8.06 0.75 -16.80
CA LYS A 209 9.40 0.18 -16.57
C LYS A 209 10.24 1.08 -15.65
N GLN A 210 10.21 2.39 -15.88
CA GLN A 210 10.90 3.35 -15.03
C GLN A 210 10.32 3.39 -13.61
N GLY A 211 8.99 3.39 -13.48
CA GLY A 211 8.31 3.33 -12.18
C GLY A 211 8.66 2.07 -11.39
N ASN A 212 8.70 0.91 -12.07
CA ASN A 212 9.09 -0.35 -11.46
C ASN A 212 10.55 -0.33 -10.97
N LEU A 213 11.46 0.31 -11.72
CA LEU A 213 12.85 0.48 -11.28
C LEU A 213 12.96 1.34 -10.02
N LEU A 214 12.19 2.44 -9.94
CA LEU A 214 12.15 3.29 -8.75
C LEU A 214 11.59 2.57 -7.53
N ARG A 215 10.61 1.68 -7.75
CA ARG A 215 9.96 0.88 -6.70
C ARG A 215 10.85 -0.28 -6.21
N ALA A 216 11.32 -1.12 -7.14
CA ALA A 216 12.06 -2.35 -6.82
C ALA A 216 13.54 -2.11 -6.51
N GLY A 217 14.07 -0.94 -6.91
CA GLY A 217 15.49 -0.65 -6.85
C GLY A 217 16.33 -1.50 -7.80
N LEU A 218 17.64 -1.25 -7.78
CA LEU A 218 18.64 -2.02 -8.49
C LEU A 218 19.28 -3.02 -7.52
N ARG A 219 19.45 -4.26 -7.96
CA ARG A 219 20.26 -5.26 -7.25
C ARG A 219 21.67 -5.22 -7.80
N VAL A 220 22.64 -4.91 -6.94
CA VAL A 220 24.05 -4.80 -7.32
C VAL A 220 24.87 -5.82 -6.55
N VAL A 221 25.63 -6.64 -7.27
CA VAL A 221 26.55 -7.59 -6.66
C VAL A 221 27.92 -6.92 -6.53
N LEU A 222 28.44 -6.86 -5.31
CA LEU A 222 29.79 -6.37 -5.07
C LEU A 222 30.79 -7.54 -5.03
N ALA A 223 31.49 -7.74 -6.14
CA ALA A 223 32.47 -8.81 -6.30
C ALA A 223 33.91 -8.31 -6.13
N GLY A 224 34.76 -9.14 -5.53
CA GLY A 224 36.18 -8.85 -5.36
C GLY A 224 36.83 -9.82 -4.37
N GLU A 225 38.17 -9.83 -4.32
CA GLU A 225 38.92 -10.68 -3.39
C GLU A 225 38.63 -10.32 -1.91
N PRO A 226 38.93 -11.19 -0.94
CA PRO A 226 38.89 -10.82 0.47
C PRO A 226 39.77 -9.59 0.76
N ASN A 227 39.32 -8.70 1.66
CA ASN A 227 40.06 -7.51 2.10
C ASN A 227 40.36 -6.42 1.04
N VAL A 228 39.78 -6.47 -0.17
CA VAL A 228 39.95 -5.41 -1.20
C VAL A 228 39.20 -4.10 -0.89
N GLY A 229 38.63 -3.97 0.32
CA GLY A 229 37.89 -2.78 0.73
C GLY A 229 36.41 -2.77 0.36
N LYS A 230 35.81 -3.92 0.01
CA LYS A 230 34.37 -4.07 -0.28
C LYS A 230 33.47 -3.42 0.78
N SER A 231 33.67 -3.81 2.03
CA SER A 231 32.90 -3.26 3.17
C SER A 231 33.21 -1.79 3.43
N SER A 232 34.44 -1.33 3.17
CA SER A 232 34.81 0.08 3.31
C SER A 232 34.21 0.98 2.22
N LEU A 233 33.96 0.44 1.01
CA LEU A 233 33.22 1.13 -0.05
C LEU A 233 31.74 1.22 0.32
N LEU A 234 31.13 0.12 0.76
CA LEU A 234 29.73 0.09 1.19
C LEU A 234 29.45 1.09 2.31
N ASN A 235 30.29 1.12 3.35
CA ASN A 235 30.14 2.05 4.45
C ASN A 235 30.29 3.52 4.01
N ARG A 236 31.13 3.80 3.01
CA ARG A 236 31.26 5.16 2.45
C ARG A 236 30.02 5.57 1.64
N LEU A 237 29.55 4.69 0.77
CA LEU A 237 28.32 4.93 0.00
C LEU A 237 27.10 5.08 0.92
N ALA A 238 27.00 4.24 1.95
CA ALA A 238 25.94 4.32 2.95
C ALA A 238 26.02 5.59 3.81
N GLY A 239 27.22 6.11 4.08
CA GLY A 239 27.44 7.31 4.89
C GLY A 239 27.18 8.63 4.15
N GLU A 240 27.33 8.69 2.82
CA GLU A 240 27.15 9.90 2.02
C GLU A 240 25.73 10.08 1.47
N GLU A 241 24.94 9.00 1.30
CA GLU A 241 23.62 9.02 0.64
C GLU A 241 22.44 8.57 1.53
N LEU A 242 22.50 8.77 2.86
CA LEU A 242 21.45 8.32 3.78
C LEU A 242 20.04 8.88 3.44
N ALA A 243 19.18 8.05 2.86
CA ALA A 243 17.73 8.17 2.97
C ALA A 243 17.25 7.45 4.24
N ILE A 244 16.83 8.24 5.22
CA ILE A 244 15.90 7.90 6.31
C ILE A 244 16.06 6.47 6.89
N VAL A 245 16.90 6.37 7.93
CA VAL A 245 16.94 5.21 8.81
C VAL A 245 15.65 5.15 9.63
N THR A 246 14.79 4.16 9.39
CA THR A 246 13.79 3.76 10.39
C THR A 246 14.30 2.54 11.15
N ARG A 247 14.75 2.76 12.40
CA ARG A 247 15.01 1.66 13.34
C ARG A 247 13.67 1.12 13.83
N ILE A 248 13.07 0.19 13.11
CA ILE A 248 11.94 -0.58 13.66
C ILE A 248 12.50 -1.85 14.27
N ALA A 249 12.66 -1.85 15.60
CA ALA A 249 12.96 -3.07 16.34
C ALA A 249 11.75 -4.01 16.26
N GLY A 250 11.92 -5.19 15.65
CA GLY A 250 10.91 -6.26 15.72
C GLY A 250 10.58 -6.99 14.41
N THR A 251 11.15 -6.63 13.26
CA THR A 251 11.03 -7.47 12.05
C THR A 251 12.03 -8.62 12.11
N THR A 252 11.59 -9.75 12.67
CA THR A 252 12.30 -11.02 12.53
C THR A 252 12.26 -11.46 11.07
N ARG A 253 13.31 -11.15 10.30
CA ARG A 253 14.13 -12.14 9.55
C ARG A 253 15.17 -11.56 8.59
N ASP A 254 15.15 -10.28 8.29
CA ASP A 254 16.16 -9.70 7.40
C ASP A 254 17.02 -8.72 8.17
N ALA A 255 18.32 -9.04 8.23
CA ALA A 255 19.35 -8.14 8.72
C ALA A 255 19.16 -6.75 8.10
N LEU A 256 19.36 -5.70 8.91
CA LEU A 256 19.46 -4.31 8.49
C LEU A 256 20.37 -4.19 7.25
N ARG A 257 19.78 -4.26 6.06
CA ARG A 257 20.42 -3.90 4.79
C ARG A 257 20.27 -2.40 4.69
N GLU A 258 21.37 -1.68 4.87
CA GLU A 258 21.42 -0.24 4.64
C GLU A 258 20.99 0.02 3.19
N THR A 259 19.82 0.63 2.98
CA THR A 259 19.35 1.00 1.64
C THR A 259 20.13 2.23 1.19
N ILE A 260 21.12 2.02 0.33
CA ILE A 260 21.84 3.08 -0.38
C ILE A 260 20.94 3.57 -1.52
N GLN A 261 21.01 4.84 -1.91
CA GLN A 261 20.23 5.37 -3.04
C GLN A 261 21.03 6.31 -3.92
N ILE A 262 21.28 5.89 -5.16
CA ILE A 262 22.01 6.70 -6.16
C ILE A 262 20.98 7.38 -7.07
N ASP A 263 21.04 8.70 -7.20
CA ASP A 263 20.11 9.50 -8.00
C ASP A 263 18.61 9.22 -7.70
N GLY A 264 18.30 8.86 -6.45
CA GLY A 264 16.95 8.52 -6.00
C GLY A 264 16.43 7.16 -6.47
N VAL A 265 17.30 6.28 -6.96
CA VAL A 265 17.01 4.86 -7.21
C VAL A 265 17.54 4.03 -6.02
N PRO A 266 16.70 3.22 -5.36
CA PRO A 266 17.18 2.34 -4.28
C PRO A 266 18.23 1.33 -4.80
N LEU A 267 19.28 1.11 -4.03
CA LEU A 267 20.33 0.14 -4.33
C LEU A 267 20.34 -0.96 -3.26
N HIS A 268 20.12 -2.20 -3.70
CA HIS A 268 20.22 -3.40 -2.89
C HIS A 268 21.55 -4.08 -3.18
N VAL A 269 22.54 -3.84 -2.32
CA VAL A 269 23.86 -4.43 -2.50
C VAL A 269 23.93 -5.81 -1.87
N VAL A 270 24.44 -6.78 -2.63
CA VAL A 270 24.72 -8.15 -2.19
C VAL A 270 26.24 -8.32 -2.12
N ASP A 271 26.78 -8.56 -0.93
CA ASP A 271 28.21 -8.88 -0.76
C ASP A 271 28.46 -10.35 -1.10
N THR A 272 29.35 -10.57 -2.06
CA THR A 272 29.79 -11.90 -2.49
C THR A 272 30.52 -12.70 -1.40
N ALA A 273 31.03 -12.04 -0.35
CA ALA A 273 31.60 -12.73 0.80
C ALA A 273 30.55 -13.52 1.60
N GLY A 274 29.29 -13.03 1.63
CA GLY A 274 28.16 -13.69 2.29
C GLY A 274 27.47 -14.77 1.45
N LEU A 275 27.67 -14.79 0.13
CA LEU A 275 27.14 -15.83 -0.76
C LEU A 275 27.68 -17.23 -0.42
N ARG A 276 28.84 -17.33 0.26
CA ARG A 276 29.39 -18.63 0.68
C ARG A 276 28.68 -19.22 1.91
N GLU A 277 27.95 -18.41 2.69
CA GLU A 277 27.36 -18.83 3.97
C GLU A 277 25.81 -18.76 3.99
N SER A 278 25.14 -18.61 2.84
CA SER A 278 23.67 -18.60 2.82
C SER A 278 23.05 -20.00 2.83
N ALA A 279 22.17 -20.23 3.79
CA ALA A 279 21.34 -21.43 3.88
C ALA A 279 20.06 -21.36 3.02
N ASP A 280 19.78 -20.23 2.37
CA ASP A 280 18.57 -20.03 1.56
C ASP A 280 18.67 -20.79 0.21
N PRO A 281 17.73 -21.70 -0.08
CA PRO A 281 17.68 -22.43 -1.36
C PRO A 281 17.63 -21.53 -2.60
N LEU A 282 17.04 -20.34 -2.52
CA LEU A 282 16.93 -19.40 -3.66
C LEU A 282 18.26 -18.72 -3.99
N GLU A 283 19.09 -18.43 -2.99
CA GLU A 283 20.42 -17.82 -3.20
C GLU A 283 21.43 -18.83 -3.75
N LYS A 284 21.30 -20.12 -3.40
CA LYS A 284 22.13 -21.20 -3.97
C LYS A 284 21.96 -21.36 -5.48
N VAL A 285 20.76 -21.11 -6.01
CA VAL A 285 20.50 -21.15 -7.46
C VAL A 285 21.17 -19.98 -8.18
N GLY A 286 21.31 -18.83 -7.52
CA GLY A 286 22.04 -17.67 -8.05
C GLY A 286 23.54 -17.92 -8.16
N ILE A 287 24.13 -18.64 -7.20
CA ILE A 287 25.56 -18.99 -7.19
C ILE A 287 25.91 -20.02 -8.28
N ALA A 288 25.00 -20.94 -8.58
CA ALA A 288 25.23 -21.99 -9.59
C ALA A 288 25.15 -21.50 -11.05
N ARG A 289 24.70 -20.26 -11.29
CA ARG A 289 24.53 -19.67 -12.63
C ARG A 289 25.52 -18.54 -12.95
N ALA A 290 26.42 -18.21 -12.02
CA ALA A 290 27.50 -17.23 -12.22
C ALA A 290 28.77 -17.89 -12.76
#